data_AF-A0A359M8J1-F1
#
_entry.id   AF-A0A359M8J1-F1
#
_cell.length_a   1.000
_cell.length_b   1.000
_cell.length_c   1.000
_cell.angle_alpha   90.00
_cell.angle_beta   90.00
_cell.angle_gamma   90.00
#
_symmetry.space_group_name_H-M   'P 1'
#
loop_
_entity.id
_entity.type
_entity.pdbx_description
1 polymer ?
#
loop_
_entity_poly.entity_id
_entity_poly.type
_entity_poly.pdbx_seq_one_letter_code
_entity_poly.pdbx_strand_id
1 'polypeptide(L)'
;MPISKPIIAVMVLFYAVGHWNSYFNALIFIHSENLYPLQLVLRDILIIAEGVTGTGDPQTILEQQRIANMIKYSSIIVSSLPIIILYPFIQRFFEKGFLIGSFK
;
A
#
# COMPACT_ATOMS: atom_id res chain seq x y z
N MET A 1 25.78 -21.10 5.09
CA MET A 1 25.46 -19.82 5.77
C MET A 1 24.09 -19.89 6.46
N PRO A 2 23.97 -20.45 7.69
CA PRO A 2 22.67 -20.63 8.38
C PRO A 2 22.25 -19.44 9.26
N ILE A 3 23.20 -18.59 9.67
CA ILE A 3 23.01 -17.50 10.64
C ILE A 3 22.32 -16.27 9.99
N SER A 4 22.36 -16.16 8.66
CA SER A 4 21.87 -14.98 7.92
C SER A 4 20.39 -15.06 7.50
N LYS A 5 19.74 -16.23 7.59
CA LYS A 5 18.36 -16.40 7.10
C LYS A 5 17.34 -15.46 7.77
N PRO A 6 17.37 -15.24 9.11
CA PRO A 6 16.47 -14.30 9.75
C PRO A 6 16.73 -12.85 9.31
N ILE A 7 18.00 -12.45 9.27
CA ILE A 7 18.41 -11.09 8.89
C ILE A 7 18.02 -10.77 7.44
N ILE A 8 18.24 -11.71 6.51
CA ILE A 8 17.85 -11.55 5.11
C ILE A 8 16.32 -11.43 4.99
N ALA A 9 15.55 -12.25 5.72
CA ALA A 9 14.08 -12.15 5.73
C ALA A 9 13.60 -10.78 6.22
N VAL A 10 14.24 -10.23 7.26
CA VAL A 10 13.95 -8.88 7.76
C VAL A 10 14.30 -7.82 6.72
N MET A 11 15.47 -7.89 6.08
CA MET A 11 15.87 -6.93 5.04
C MET A 11 14.91 -6.95 3.84
N VAL A 12 14.56 -8.14 3.34
CA VAL A 12 13.61 -8.31 2.23
C VAL A 12 12.25 -7.73 2.61
N LEU A 13 11.82 -7.95 3.84
CA LEU A 13 10.57 -7.39 4.34
C LEU A 13 10.59 -5.85 4.35
N PHE A 14 11.58 -5.25 4.99
CA PHE A 14 11.69 -3.80 5.07
C PHE A 14 11.74 -3.18 3.66
N TYR A 15 12.45 -3.83 2.74
CA TYR A 15 12.53 -3.39 1.35
C TYR A 15 11.18 -3.54 0.62
N ALA A 16 10.49 -4.67 0.80
CA ALA A 16 9.19 -4.92 0.17
C ALA A 16 8.12 -3.95 0.66
N VAL A 17 8.02 -3.74 1.99
CA VAL A 17 7.07 -2.77 2.57
C VAL A 17 7.44 -1.34 2.16
N GLY A 18 8.73 -0.99 2.18
CA GLY A 18 9.19 0.33 1.75
C GLY A 18 8.89 0.61 0.28
N HIS A 19 9.10 -0.38 -0.60
CA HIS A 19 8.80 -0.26 -2.03
C HIS A 19 7.29 -0.22 -2.28
N TRP A 20 6.50 -1.06 -1.60
CA TRP A 20 5.05 -1.08 -1.70
C TRP A 20 4.40 0.26 -1.31
N ASN A 21 4.96 0.94 -0.30
CA ASN A 21 4.48 2.25 0.15
C ASN A 21 5.20 3.42 -0.54
N SER A 22 6.02 3.18 -1.57
CA SER A 22 6.83 4.22 -2.19
C SER A 22 5.99 5.12 -3.10
N TYR A 23 5.47 6.19 -2.52
CA TYR A 23 4.70 7.22 -3.23
C TYR A 23 5.60 8.34 -3.80
N PHE A 24 6.43 8.94 -2.95
CA PHE A 24 7.14 10.18 -3.30
C PHE A 24 8.18 9.98 -4.41
N ASN A 25 8.94 8.88 -4.35
CA ASN A 25 9.88 8.53 -5.41
C ASN A 25 9.16 8.31 -6.75
N ALA A 26 8.03 7.61 -6.73
CA ALA A 26 7.25 7.38 -7.94
C ALA A 26 6.72 8.68 -8.55
N LEU A 27 6.22 9.59 -7.71
CA LEU A 27 5.73 10.90 -8.15
C LEU A 27 6.81 11.73 -8.83
N ILE A 28 8.06 11.64 -8.38
CA ILE A 28 9.17 12.43 -8.94
C ILE A 28 9.72 11.81 -10.22
N PHE A 29 9.91 10.48 -10.22
CA PHE A 29 10.69 9.80 -11.27
C PHE A 29 9.85 9.14 -12.36
N ILE A 30 8.55 8.93 -12.14
CA ILE A 30 7.69 8.21 -13.08
C ILE A 30 6.77 9.20 -13.81
N HIS A 31 6.95 9.27 -15.13
CA HIS A 31 6.16 10.13 -16.02
C HIS A 31 5.24 9.34 -16.97
N SER A 32 5.32 8.00 -16.97
CA SER A 32 4.48 7.13 -17.80
C SER A 32 3.41 6.47 -16.94
N GLU A 33 2.13 6.64 -17.30
CA GLU A 33 0.99 6.06 -16.59
C GLU A 33 1.06 4.54 -16.46
N ASN A 34 1.65 3.85 -17.43
CA ASN A 34 1.82 2.39 -17.42
C ASN A 34 2.76 1.89 -16.30
N LEU A 35 3.54 2.78 -15.71
CA LEU A 35 4.49 2.49 -14.63
C LEU A 35 4.01 3.04 -13.28
N TYR A 36 2.79 3.59 -13.20
CA TYR A 36 2.29 4.16 -11.96
C TYR A 36 2.11 3.08 -10.90
N PRO A 37 2.79 3.19 -9.75
CA PRO A 37 2.59 2.26 -8.67
C PRO A 37 1.23 2.54 -8.03
N LEU A 38 0.70 1.51 -7.36
CA LEU A 38 -0.59 1.54 -6.69
C LEU A 38 -0.74 2.77 -5.78
N GLN A 39 0.31 3.14 -5.05
CA GLN A 39 0.28 4.29 -4.14
C GLN A 39 0.07 5.64 -4.83
N LEU A 40 0.57 5.80 -6.07
CA LEU A 40 0.37 7.01 -6.87
C LEU A 40 -1.05 7.05 -7.45
N VAL A 41 -1.53 5.92 -7.99
CA VAL A 41 -2.89 5.78 -8.53
C VAL A 41 -3.94 6.04 -7.45
N LEU A 42 -3.74 5.51 -6.23
CA LEU A 42 -4.59 5.77 -5.08
C LEU A 42 -4.71 7.27 -4.79
N ARG A 43 -3.58 7.98 -4.80
CA ARG A 43 -3.56 9.42 -4.56
C ARG A 43 -4.31 10.20 -5.63
N ASP A 44 -4.20 9.81 -6.89
CA ASP A 44 -4.96 10.47 -7.95
C ASP A 44 -6.46 10.19 -7.84
N ILE A 45 -6.86 8.97 -7.48
CA ILE A 45 -8.26 8.62 -7.15
C ILE A 45 -8.77 9.47 -5.98
N LEU A 46 -7.95 9.65 -4.93
CA LEU A 46 -8.31 10.47 -3.77
C LEU A 46 -8.58 11.92 -4.17
N ILE A 47 -7.73 12.51 -5.00
CA ILE A 47 -7.85 13.88 -5.49
C ILE A 47 -9.06 14.03 -6.41
N ILE A 48 -9.29 13.08 -7.31
CA ILE A 48 -10.45 13.08 -8.20
C ILE A 48 -11.75 13.01 -7.36
N ALA A 49 -11.79 12.16 -6.34
CA ALA A 49 -12.96 12.02 -5.47
C ALA A 49 -13.28 13.31 -4.68
N GLU A 50 -12.26 14.06 -4.28
CA GLU A 50 -12.40 15.35 -3.57
C GLU A 50 -12.71 16.51 -4.54
N GLY A 51 -12.29 16.40 -5.80
CA GLY A 51 -12.50 17.38 -6.86
C GLY A 51 -13.83 17.25 -7.62
N VAL A 52 -14.71 16.31 -7.27
CA VAL A 52 -16.07 16.22 -7.86
C VAL A 52 -16.94 17.37 -7.32
N THR A 53 -16.67 18.57 -7.81
CA THR A 53 -17.47 19.79 -7.66
C THR A 53 -17.91 20.23 -9.05
N GLY A 54 -18.65 19.36 -9.73
CA GLY A 54 -19.15 19.64 -11.08
C GLY A 54 -20.31 20.64 -11.08
N THR A 55 -20.36 21.48 -12.11
CA THR A 55 -21.56 22.24 -12.49
C THR A 55 -22.52 21.31 -13.23
N GLY A 56 -23.59 20.87 -12.58
CA GLY A 56 -24.58 19.93 -13.12
C GLY A 56 -25.75 19.71 -12.16
N ASP A 57 -26.65 18.78 -12.49
CA ASP A 57 -27.77 18.42 -11.61
C ASP A 57 -27.25 17.91 -10.25
N PRO A 58 -27.70 18.47 -9.11
CA PRO A 58 -27.30 18.04 -7.77
C PRO A 58 -27.42 16.53 -7.54
N GLN A 59 -28.42 15.87 -8.12
CA GLN A 59 -28.62 14.42 -7.99
C GLN A 59 -27.47 13.63 -8.63
N THR A 60 -27.06 14.04 -9.83
CA THR A 60 -25.96 13.40 -10.57
C THR A 60 -24.61 13.60 -9.89
N ILE A 61 -24.39 14.78 -9.29
CA ILE A 61 -23.15 15.08 -8.53
C ILE A 61 -23.03 14.18 -7.29
N LEU A 62 -24.13 14.00 -6.55
CA LEU A 62 -24.20 13.12 -5.39
C LEU A 62 -23.89 11.66 -5.76
N GLU A 63 -24.41 11.18 -6.89
CA GLU A 63 -24.16 9.82 -7.36
C GLU A 63 -22.70 9.62 -7.79
N GLN A 64 -22.12 10.58 -8.50
CA GLN A 64 -20.70 10.55 -8.87
C GLN A 64 -19.77 10.56 -7.65
N GLN A 65 -20.06 11.40 -6.65
CA GLN A 65 -19.31 11.41 -5.38
C GLN A 65 -19.41 10.07 -4.66
N ARG A 66 -20.60 9.45 -4.63
CA ARG A 66 -20.78 8.13 -4.02
C ARG A 66 -19.92 7.06 -4.71
N ILE A 67 -19.90 7.03 -6.05
CA ILE A 67 -19.08 6.10 -6.82
C ILE A 67 -17.60 6.36 -6.57
N ALA A 68 -17.15 7.62 -6.63
CA ALA A 68 -15.76 7.99 -6.38
C ALA A 68 -15.29 7.57 -4.98
N ASN A 69 -16.13 7.78 -3.96
CA ASN A 69 -15.86 7.33 -2.59
C ASN A 69 -15.80 5.80 -2.49
N MET A 70 -16.68 5.07 -3.18
CA MET A 70 -16.65 3.61 -3.18
C MET A 70 -15.35 3.07 -3.81
N ILE A 71 -14.90 3.65 -4.92
CA ILE A 71 -13.62 3.31 -5.56
C ILE A 71 -12.46 3.65 -4.62
N LYS A 72 -12.47 4.82 -3.98
CA LYS A 72 -11.48 5.24 -2.98
C LYS A 72 -11.35 4.22 -1.85
N TYR A 73 -12.44 3.87 -1.17
CA TYR A 73 -12.40 2.94 -0.04
C TYR A 73 -12.04 1.51 -0.47
N SER A 74 -12.59 1.04 -1.59
CA SER A 74 -12.25 -0.29 -2.13
C SER A 74 -10.76 -0.39 -2.45
N SER A 75 -10.18 0.64 -3.07
CA SER A 75 -8.77 0.63 -3.45
C SER A 75 -7.84 0.66 -2.24
N ILE A 76 -8.18 1.40 -1.17
CA ILE A 76 -7.43 1.40 0.10
C ILE A 76 -7.44 0.01 0.76
N ILE A 77 -8.58 -0.66 0.76
CA ILE A 77 -8.69 -2.02 1.32
C ILE A 77 -7.83 -2.99 0.52
N VAL A 78 -7.96 -2.97 -0.81
CA VAL A 78 -7.19 -3.84 -1.71
C VAL A 78 -5.69 -3.57 -1.61
N SER A 79 -5.26 -2.31 -1.46
CA SER A 79 -3.84 -1.97 -1.33
C SER A 79 -3.22 -2.37 0.01
N SER A 80 -4.03 -2.43 1.07
CA SER A 80 -3.60 -2.81 2.41
C SER A 80 -3.56 -4.33 2.60
N LEU A 81 -4.36 -5.06 1.83
CA LEU A 81 -4.54 -6.51 1.94
C LEU A 81 -3.21 -7.30 1.81
N PRO A 82 -2.29 -7.01 0.88
CA PRO A 82 -1.01 -7.72 0.77
C PRO A 82 -0.13 -7.57 2.00
N ILE A 83 -0.10 -6.40 2.64
CA ILE A 83 0.66 -6.15 3.87
C ILE A 83 0.06 -6.96 5.02
N ILE A 84 -1.27 -6.97 5.13
CA ILE A 84 -2.00 -7.74 6.16
C ILE A 84 -1.74 -9.24 6.00
N ILE A 85 -1.74 -9.75 4.77
CA ILE A 85 -1.39 -11.15 4.48
C ILE A 85 0.06 -11.42 4.84
N LEU A 86 0.99 -10.51 4.54
CA LEU A 86 2.42 -10.72 4.79
C LEU A 86 2.73 -10.77 6.29
N TYR A 87 2.01 -10.00 7.10
CA TYR A 87 2.17 -9.90 8.56
C TYR A 87 2.31 -11.25 9.29
N PRO A 88 1.39 -12.24 9.18
CA PRO A 88 1.52 -13.53 9.83
C PRO A 88 2.70 -14.38 9.32
N PHE A 89 3.10 -14.25 8.06
CA PHE A 89 4.28 -14.98 7.55
C PHE A 89 5.55 -14.46 8.20
N ILE A 90 5.67 -13.13 8.29
CA ILE A 90 6.78 -12.45 8.92
C ILE A 90 6.85 -12.78 10.41
N GLN A 91 5.72 -12.70 11.11
CA GLN A 91 5.63 -12.94 12.56
C GLN A 91 6.24 -14.30 12.93
N ARG A 92 6.01 -15.34 12.12
CA ARG A 92 6.58 -16.68 12.31
C ARG A 92 8.12 -16.72 12.25
N PHE A 93 8.76 -15.83 11.49
CA PHE A 93 10.23 -15.73 11.46
C PHE A 93 10.79 -15.04 12.71
N PHE A 94 10.05 -14.08 13.27
CA PHE A 94 10.42 -13.41 14.51
C PHE A 94 10.21 -14.28 15.74
N GLU A 95 9.13 -15.06 15.81
CA GLU A 95 8.92 -16.05 16.89
C GLU A 95 10.08 -17.05 16.96
N LYS A 96 10.58 -17.52 15.81
CA LYS A 96 11.73 -18.44 15.75
C LYS A 96 13.09 -17.77 15.97
N GLY A 97 13.24 -16.49 15.61
CA GLY A 97 14.51 -15.76 15.69
C GLY A 97 14.75 -15.08 17.05
N PHE A 98 13.69 -14.60 17.71
CA PHE A 98 13.78 -13.88 18.98
C PHE A 98 13.88 -14.82 20.20
N LEU A 99 13.23 -15.99 20.15
CA LEU A 99 13.32 -17.01 21.21
C LEU A 99 14.73 -17.57 21.39
N ILE A 100 15.60 -17.50 20.37
CA ILE A 100 16.99 -17.97 20.47
C ILE A 100 17.88 -16.96 21.23
N GLY A 101 17.51 -15.67 21.24
CA GLY A 101 18.25 -14.61 21.94
C GLY A 101 17.82 -14.36 23.38
N SER A 102 16.62 -14.80 23.79
CA SER A 102 16.12 -14.67 25.18
C SER A 102 16.46 -15.86 26.07
N PHE A 103 16.97 -16.96 25.50
CA PHE A 103 17.57 -18.08 26.24
C PHE A 103 19.10 -18.01 26.13
N LYS A 104 19.69 -16.89 26.52
CA LYS A 104 21.09 -16.83 26.93
C LYS A 104 21.34 -15.72 27.95
#